data_AF-A0A094I5D7-F1
#
_entry.id   AF-A0A094I5D7-F1
#
_cell.length_a   1.000
_cell.length_b   1.000
_cell.length_c   1.000
_cell.angle_alpha   90.00
_cell.angle_beta   90.00
_cell.angle_gamma   90.00
#
_symmetry.space_group_name_H-M   'P 1'
#
loop_
_entity.id
_entity.type
_entity.pdbx_description
1 polymer ?
#
loop_
_entity_poly.entity_id
_entity_poly.type
_entity_poly.pdbx_seq_one_letter_code
_entity_poly.pdbx_strand_id
1 'polypeptide(L)'
;MAAKLGDSPSLHRTTQSAALLEFNGLQWTSLQPNFFTASYLASTVDWIKAYQKTGKQEVLAMIPDSDAAVAMINPEDVGNIGAYLLALEDPTRHNHAKYVLSGPKDVTGKRIVELAEQYAGVKVQKAEFRDTSWLSDLVTAGVYPEKVLLSILAGCEPLWQGRCSLTRTPTSKGVMEFAPPKRTVVDALKAMLEE
;
A
#
# COMPACT_ATOMS: atom_id res chain seq x y z
N MET A 1 4.97 -43.71 26.99
CA MET A 1 3.52 -43.69 26.80
C MET A 1 3.12 -42.23 26.59
N ALA A 2 2.52 -41.93 25.44
CA ALA A 2 2.39 -40.58 24.90
C ALA A 2 1.35 -39.72 25.65
N ALA A 3 1.70 -38.47 25.96
CA ALA A 3 0.74 -37.44 26.32
C ALA A 3 0.19 -36.82 25.03
N LYS A 4 -1.10 -37.02 24.76
CA LYS A 4 -1.83 -36.38 23.66
C LYS A 4 -1.96 -34.89 23.95
N LEU A 5 -1.40 -34.05 23.06
CA LEU A 5 -1.80 -32.66 22.91
C LEU A 5 -3.25 -32.65 22.39
N GLY A 6 -4.16 -32.11 23.19
CA GLY A 6 -5.51 -31.78 22.76
C GLY A 6 -5.50 -30.43 22.03
N ASP A 7 -5.80 -30.46 20.73
CA ASP A 7 -6.19 -29.28 19.97
C ASP A 7 -7.35 -28.56 20.69
N SER A 8 -7.20 -27.25 20.93
CA SER A 8 -8.31 -26.38 21.34
C SER A 8 -8.55 -25.31 20.29
N PRO A 9 -9.34 -25.60 19.23
CA PRO A 9 -9.75 -24.62 18.22
C PRO A 9 -10.85 -23.66 18.73
N SER A 10 -11.30 -23.79 19.98
CA SER A 10 -12.52 -23.16 20.49
C SER A 10 -12.33 -21.75 21.04
N LEU A 11 -11.12 -21.35 21.47
CA LEU A 11 -10.95 -20.05 22.12
C LEU A 11 -11.03 -18.88 21.12
N HIS A 12 -10.40 -19.00 19.95
CA HIS A 12 -10.39 -17.93 18.94
C HIS A 12 -11.76 -17.68 18.28
N ARG A 13 -12.59 -18.71 18.09
CA ARG A 13 -13.96 -18.52 17.53
C ARG A 13 -14.90 -17.83 18.51
N THR A 14 -14.74 -18.08 19.80
CA THR A 14 -15.66 -17.57 20.83
C THR A 14 -15.49 -16.06 21.05
N THR A 15 -14.24 -15.55 21.01
CA THR A 15 -13.97 -14.11 21.15
C THR A 15 -14.45 -13.30 19.94
N GLN A 16 -14.34 -13.84 18.73
CA GLN A 16 -14.82 -13.17 17.51
C GLN A 16 -16.35 -13.16 17.43
N SER A 17 -17.02 -14.16 18.01
CA SER A 17 -18.49 -14.28 18.00
C SER A 17 -19.20 -13.43 19.06
N ALA A 18 -18.58 -13.16 20.21
CA ALA A 18 -19.16 -12.31 21.26
C ALA A 18 -19.05 -10.81 20.91
N ALA A 19 -17.92 -10.38 20.35
CA ALA A 19 -17.76 -9.01 19.84
C ALA A 19 -18.77 -8.71 18.72
N LEU A 20 -19.09 -9.69 17.87
CA LEU A 20 -20.01 -9.50 16.74
C LEU A 20 -21.45 -9.12 17.16
N LEU A 21 -21.90 -9.54 18.35
CA LEU A 21 -23.23 -9.22 18.88
C LEU A 21 -23.33 -7.78 19.37
N GLU A 22 -22.29 -7.26 20.02
CA GLU A 22 -22.27 -5.89 20.57
C GLU A 22 -22.17 -4.81 19.47
N PHE A 23 -21.58 -5.15 18.31
CA PHE A 23 -21.42 -4.21 17.20
C PHE A 23 -22.42 -4.40 16.06
N ASN A 24 -23.42 -5.27 16.20
CA ASN A 24 -24.38 -5.53 15.13
C ASN A 24 -25.22 -4.29 14.76
N GLY A 25 -25.42 -3.37 15.72
CA GLY A 25 -26.07 -2.08 15.49
C GLY A 25 -25.15 -0.99 14.92
N LEU A 26 -23.83 -1.20 14.92
CA LEU A 26 -22.88 -0.21 14.41
C LEU A 26 -22.88 -0.23 12.88
N GLN A 27 -23.15 0.93 12.29
CA GLN A 27 -22.94 1.12 10.87
C GLN A 27 -21.44 1.26 10.60
N TRP A 28 -20.90 0.49 9.66
CA TRP A 28 -19.49 0.60 9.27
C TRP A 28 -19.30 0.37 7.79
N THR A 29 -18.26 0.99 7.21
CA THR A 29 -17.80 0.71 5.85
C THR A 29 -16.30 0.48 5.90
N SER A 30 -15.81 -0.60 5.28
CA SER A 30 -14.39 -0.93 5.24
C SER A 30 -13.79 -0.43 3.94
N LEU A 31 -12.91 0.56 4.03
CA LEU A 31 -12.04 0.98 2.93
C LEU A 31 -10.77 0.13 2.96
N GLN A 32 -10.48 -0.57 1.88
CA GLN A 32 -9.37 -1.51 1.75
C GLN A 32 -8.42 -1.00 0.68
N PRO A 33 -7.55 -0.03 1.03
CA PRO A 33 -6.61 0.53 0.09
C PRO A 33 -5.55 -0.49 -0.32
N ASN A 34 -5.18 -0.42 -1.59
CA ASN A 34 -3.96 -0.99 -2.12
C ASN A 34 -2.75 -0.19 -1.59
N PHE A 35 -1.55 -0.50 -2.08
CA PHE A 35 -0.33 0.15 -1.61
C PHE A 35 -0.32 1.67 -1.82
N PHE A 36 0.09 2.40 -0.79
CA PHE A 36 0.16 3.86 -0.85
C PHE A 36 1.35 4.35 -1.66
N THR A 37 1.10 5.30 -2.57
CA THR A 37 2.17 5.90 -3.41
C THR A 37 3.31 6.47 -2.56
N ALA A 38 3.00 7.15 -1.46
CA ALA A 38 4.02 7.80 -0.62
C ALA A 38 5.04 6.81 -0.04
N SER A 39 4.57 5.66 0.48
CA SER A 39 5.45 4.64 1.06
C SER A 39 6.37 3.98 0.03
N TYR A 40 5.92 3.90 -1.22
CA TYR A 40 6.62 3.19 -2.30
C TYR A 40 7.50 4.07 -3.17
N LEU A 41 7.27 5.39 -3.16
CA LEU A 41 8.05 6.37 -3.92
C LEU A 41 9.10 7.08 -3.06
N ALA A 42 9.06 6.94 -1.73
CA ALA A 42 9.98 7.61 -0.81
C ALA A 42 11.46 7.42 -1.20
N SER A 43 11.90 6.18 -1.40
CA SER A 43 13.30 5.91 -1.81
C SER A 43 13.66 6.49 -3.17
N THR A 44 12.69 6.58 -4.09
CA THR A 44 12.89 7.19 -5.40
C THR A 44 13.05 8.70 -5.29
N VAL A 45 12.21 9.35 -4.47
CA VAL A 45 12.31 10.78 -4.17
C VAL A 45 13.64 11.11 -3.50
N ASP A 46 14.03 10.33 -2.50
CA ASP A 46 15.30 10.49 -1.80
C ASP A 46 16.50 10.36 -2.74
N TRP A 47 16.48 9.36 -3.63
CA TRP A 47 17.52 9.17 -4.64
C TRP A 47 17.62 10.37 -5.60
N ILE A 48 16.50 10.86 -6.12
CA ILE A 48 16.47 12.03 -7.02
C ILE A 48 17.03 13.26 -6.31
N LYS A 49 16.52 13.56 -5.10
CA LYS A 49 16.95 14.73 -4.31
C LYS A 49 18.43 14.63 -3.94
N ALA A 50 18.92 13.45 -3.55
CA ALA A 50 20.33 13.23 -3.24
C ALA A 50 21.24 13.42 -4.46
N TYR A 51 20.86 12.90 -5.62
CA TYR A 51 21.61 13.07 -6.86
C TYR A 51 21.63 14.55 -7.28
N GLN A 52 20.48 15.23 -7.30
CA GLN A 52 20.41 16.65 -7.68
C GLN A 52 21.27 17.53 -6.77
N LYS A 53 21.40 17.18 -5.48
CA LYS A 53 22.22 17.91 -4.52
C LYS A 53 23.71 17.64 -4.66
N THR A 54 24.12 16.41 -4.99
CA THR A 54 25.52 15.96 -4.85
C THR A 54 26.20 15.56 -6.15
N GLY A 55 25.42 15.29 -7.20
CA GLY A 55 25.86 14.69 -8.45
C GLY A 55 26.30 13.22 -8.33
N LYS A 56 26.20 12.60 -7.15
CA LYS A 56 26.61 11.22 -6.91
C LYS A 56 25.42 10.28 -7.00
N GLN A 57 25.60 9.14 -7.66
CA GLN A 57 24.58 8.11 -7.74
C GLN A 57 24.83 7.04 -6.68
N GLU A 58 23.87 6.90 -5.77
CA GLU A 58 23.73 5.73 -4.92
C GLU A 58 22.90 4.65 -5.63
N VAL A 59 22.73 3.49 -5.00
CA VAL A 59 21.81 2.46 -5.48
C VAL A 59 20.37 2.94 -5.33
N LEU A 60 19.58 2.89 -6.40
CA LEU A 60 18.14 3.10 -6.32
C LEU A 60 17.46 1.80 -5.88
N ALA A 61 17.30 1.64 -4.56
CA ALA A 61 16.63 0.48 -3.96
C ALA A 61 15.12 0.73 -3.80
N MET A 62 14.29 -0.27 -4.12
CA MET A 62 12.84 -0.15 -4.01
C MET A 62 12.15 -1.48 -3.70
N ILE A 63 11.02 -1.40 -3.02
CA ILE A 63 10.19 -2.56 -2.65
C ILE A 63 9.53 -3.23 -3.87
N PRO A 64 9.00 -2.50 -4.88
CA PRO A 64 8.37 -3.15 -6.03
C PRO A 64 9.30 -4.10 -6.76
N ASP A 65 8.71 -5.16 -7.31
CA ASP A 65 9.37 -5.98 -8.30
C ASP A 65 9.59 -5.19 -9.61
N SER A 66 10.59 -5.56 -10.39
CA SER A 66 10.90 -4.89 -11.65
C SER A 66 9.75 -4.94 -12.65
N ASP A 67 9.02 -6.06 -12.70
CA ASP A 67 8.06 -6.39 -13.76
C ASP A 67 6.62 -6.56 -13.25
N ALA A 68 6.43 -6.89 -11.97
CA ALA A 68 5.09 -7.02 -11.40
C ALA A 68 4.37 -5.67 -11.36
N ALA A 69 3.19 -5.61 -11.98
CA ALA A 69 2.34 -4.44 -11.99
C ALA A 69 1.64 -4.24 -10.64
N VAL A 70 1.56 -2.99 -10.20
CA VAL A 70 0.83 -2.56 -9.00
C VAL A 70 0.03 -1.29 -9.26
N ALA A 71 -1.21 -1.27 -8.78
CA ALA A 71 -2.13 -0.14 -8.84
C ALA A 71 -2.06 0.68 -7.54
N MET A 72 -0.94 1.36 -7.32
CA MET A 72 -0.70 2.14 -6.10
C MET A 72 -1.72 3.28 -5.96
N ILE A 73 -2.33 3.42 -4.79
CA ILE A 73 -3.34 4.44 -4.49
C ILE A 73 -2.72 5.62 -3.74
N ASN A 74 -3.15 6.85 -4.08
CA ASN A 74 -2.74 8.00 -3.31
C ASN A 74 -3.57 8.12 -2.01
N PRO A 75 -2.96 8.44 -0.85
CA PRO A 75 -3.71 8.61 0.39
C PRO A 75 -4.85 9.63 0.31
N GLU A 76 -4.71 10.68 -0.51
CA GLU A 76 -5.77 11.69 -0.69
C GLU A 76 -7.01 11.10 -1.39
N ASP A 77 -6.84 10.17 -2.34
CA ASP A 77 -7.98 9.50 -2.98
C ASP A 77 -8.78 8.69 -1.93
N VAL A 78 -8.09 8.03 -1.00
CA VAL A 78 -8.74 7.31 0.12
C VAL A 78 -9.45 8.27 1.06
N GLY A 79 -8.81 9.39 1.39
CA GLY A 79 -9.41 10.47 2.20
C GLY A 79 -10.68 11.04 1.56
N ASN A 80 -10.65 11.29 0.25
CA ASN A 80 -11.80 11.81 -0.50
C ASN A 80 -12.97 10.81 -0.52
N ILE A 81 -12.69 9.51 -0.69
CA ILE A 81 -13.71 8.46 -0.61
C ILE A 81 -14.31 8.39 0.80
N GLY A 82 -13.47 8.43 1.83
CA GLY A 82 -13.92 8.46 3.23
C GLY A 82 -14.79 9.69 3.53
N ALA A 83 -14.35 10.87 3.10
CA ALA A 83 -15.10 12.11 3.27
C ALA A 83 -16.46 12.07 2.56
N TYR A 84 -16.51 11.54 1.33
CA TYR A 84 -17.78 11.34 0.62
C TYR A 84 -18.75 10.47 1.42
N LEU A 85 -18.30 9.30 1.90
CA LEU A 85 -19.14 8.36 2.64
C LEU A 85 -19.63 8.95 3.97
N LEU A 86 -18.78 9.69 4.68
CA LEU A 86 -19.11 10.34 5.94
C LEU A 86 -20.08 11.52 5.78
N ALA A 87 -20.14 12.13 4.59
CA ALA A 87 -21.00 13.28 4.30
C ALA A 87 -22.40 12.90 3.79
N LEU A 88 -22.71 11.60 3.62
CA LEU A 88 -24.02 11.15 3.17
C LEU A 88 -25.10 11.39 4.23
N GLU A 89 -26.23 11.96 3.82
CA GLU A 89 -27.41 12.07 4.68
C GLU A 89 -27.96 10.69 5.08
N ASP A 90 -27.91 9.72 4.15
CA ASP A 90 -28.28 8.32 4.39
C ASP A 90 -27.14 7.37 3.93
N PRO A 91 -26.32 6.85 4.86
CA PRO A 91 -25.24 5.92 4.54
C PRO A 91 -25.71 4.45 4.46
N THR A 92 -27.01 4.15 4.57
CA THR A 92 -27.52 2.77 4.67
C THR A 92 -27.07 1.87 3.51
N ARG A 93 -26.96 2.42 2.28
CA ARG A 93 -26.45 1.69 1.10
C ARG A 93 -25.00 1.20 1.26
N HIS A 94 -24.23 1.84 2.12
CA HIS A 94 -22.81 1.56 2.35
C HIS A 94 -22.55 0.81 3.66
N ASN A 95 -23.60 0.50 4.42
CA ASN A 95 -23.46 -0.25 5.66
C ASN A 95 -22.92 -1.67 5.42
N HIS A 96 -21.93 -2.03 6.22
CA HIS A 96 -21.15 -3.27 6.18
C HIS A 96 -20.50 -3.53 4.81
N ALA A 97 -20.44 -2.51 3.95
CA ALA A 97 -19.79 -2.61 2.65
C ALA A 97 -18.27 -2.66 2.80
N LYS A 98 -17.63 -3.38 1.88
CA LYS A 98 -16.18 -3.49 1.77
C LYS A 98 -15.76 -2.99 0.39
N TYR A 99 -14.98 -1.93 0.35
CA TYR A 99 -14.52 -1.32 -0.88
C TYR A 99 -13.03 -1.53 -1.05
N VAL A 100 -12.66 -2.28 -2.08
CA VAL A 100 -11.29 -2.40 -2.57
C VAL A 100 -10.96 -1.12 -3.31
N LEU A 101 -9.84 -0.48 -2.95
CA LEU A 101 -9.43 0.80 -3.54
C LEU A 101 -8.04 0.67 -4.15
N SER A 102 -7.94 0.86 -5.46
CA SER A 102 -6.68 0.84 -6.22
C SER A 102 -6.48 2.18 -6.93
N GLY A 103 -5.22 2.51 -7.20
CA GLY A 103 -4.90 3.68 -8.01
C GLY A 103 -5.44 3.58 -9.44
N PRO A 104 -5.52 4.71 -10.16
CA PRO A 104 -6.12 4.77 -11.50
C PRO A 104 -5.29 4.07 -12.59
N LYS A 105 -4.01 3.78 -12.34
CA LYS A 105 -3.09 3.18 -13.31
C LYS A 105 -2.13 2.21 -12.65
N ASP A 106 -1.79 1.14 -13.37
CA ASP A 106 -0.69 0.24 -13.00
C ASP A 106 0.67 0.92 -13.21
N VAL A 107 1.64 0.56 -12.37
CA VAL A 107 3.06 0.88 -12.52
C VAL A 107 3.90 -0.36 -12.22
N THR A 108 5.10 -0.44 -12.79
CA THR A 108 6.12 -1.46 -12.46
C THR A 108 7.36 -0.80 -11.86
N GLY A 109 8.22 -1.58 -11.19
CA GLY A 109 9.51 -1.06 -10.71
C GLY A 109 10.36 -0.45 -11.84
N LYS A 110 10.40 -1.09 -13.02
CA LYS A 110 11.09 -0.52 -14.19
C LYS A 110 10.56 0.85 -14.57
N ARG A 111 9.23 1.04 -14.55
CA ARG A 111 8.63 2.34 -14.85
C ARG A 111 8.97 3.40 -13.79
N ILE A 112 9.13 3.01 -12.53
CA ILE A 112 9.60 3.91 -11.46
C ILE A 112 11.06 4.33 -11.72
N VAL A 113 11.93 3.41 -12.12
CA VAL A 113 13.31 3.75 -12.54
C VAL A 113 13.30 4.75 -13.68
N GLU A 114 12.51 4.53 -14.73
CA GLU A 114 12.40 5.47 -15.85
C GLU A 114 11.94 6.86 -15.41
N LEU A 115 10.99 6.93 -14.46
CA LEU A 115 10.55 8.21 -13.90
C LEU A 115 11.70 8.90 -13.13
N ALA A 116 12.46 8.14 -12.34
CA ALA A 116 13.63 8.67 -11.64
C ALA A 116 14.66 9.25 -12.62
N GLU A 117 14.95 8.54 -13.71
CA GLU A 117 15.84 9.02 -14.76
C GLU A 117 15.33 10.30 -15.43
N GLN A 118 14.02 10.39 -15.67
CA GLN A 118 13.38 11.57 -16.26
C GLN A 118 13.52 12.81 -15.36
N TYR A 119 13.30 12.65 -14.05
CA TYR A 119 13.40 13.76 -13.10
C TYR A 119 14.85 14.14 -12.74
N ALA A 120 15.76 13.17 -12.71
CA ALA A 120 17.17 13.40 -12.41
C ALA A 120 17.98 13.86 -13.64
N GLY A 121 17.48 13.63 -14.86
CA GLY A 121 18.19 13.95 -16.10
C GLY A 121 19.39 13.04 -16.37
N VAL A 122 19.46 11.87 -15.74
CA VAL A 122 20.58 10.92 -15.85
C VAL A 122 20.07 9.48 -15.83
N LYS A 123 20.82 8.55 -16.43
CA LYS A 123 20.56 7.11 -16.30
C LYS A 123 20.90 6.59 -14.92
N VAL A 124 20.04 5.76 -14.35
CA VAL A 124 20.29 5.08 -13.07
C VAL A 124 21.33 3.99 -13.32
N GLN A 125 22.47 4.06 -12.63
CA GLN A 125 23.56 3.10 -12.79
C GLN A 125 23.23 1.73 -12.19
N LYS A 126 22.57 1.71 -11.03
CA LYS A 126 22.19 0.49 -10.34
C LYS A 126 20.85 0.66 -9.65
N ALA A 127 19.92 -0.25 -9.95
CA ALA A 127 18.63 -0.35 -9.28
C ALA A 127 18.50 -1.74 -8.63
N GLU A 128 17.97 -1.76 -7.42
CA GLU A 128 17.66 -2.99 -6.67
C GLU A 128 16.16 -3.05 -6.41
N PHE A 129 15.54 -4.17 -6.79
CA PHE A 129 14.11 -4.41 -6.66
C PHE A 129 13.86 -5.40 -5.53
N ARG A 130 12.64 -5.39 -4.98
CA ARG A 130 12.28 -6.21 -3.81
C ARG A 130 13.18 -5.95 -2.60
N ASP A 131 13.74 -4.75 -2.49
CA ASP A 131 14.57 -4.40 -1.36
C ASP A 131 13.71 -4.12 -0.13
N THR A 132 13.92 -4.96 0.89
CA THR A 132 13.29 -4.86 2.22
C THR A 132 14.33 -4.75 3.33
N SER A 133 15.60 -4.54 2.98
CA SER A 133 16.72 -4.54 3.95
C SER A 133 16.56 -3.43 5.00
N TRP A 134 16.08 -2.26 4.59
CA TRP A 134 15.80 -1.12 5.48
C TRP A 134 14.74 -1.40 6.58
N LEU A 135 13.93 -2.45 6.45
CA LEU A 135 12.93 -2.78 7.48
C LEU A 135 13.58 -3.22 8.79
N SER A 136 14.74 -3.90 8.75
CA SER A 136 15.46 -4.23 9.99
C SER A 136 15.95 -2.98 10.70
N ASP A 137 16.39 -1.97 9.94
CA ASP A 137 16.89 -0.71 10.48
C ASP A 137 15.77 0.05 11.20
N LEU A 138 14.54 0.00 10.68
CA LEU A 138 13.37 0.58 11.35
C LEU A 138 13.01 -0.13 12.66
N VAL A 139 13.18 -1.44 12.73
CA VAL A 139 13.00 -2.20 13.97
C VAL A 139 14.09 -1.81 14.97
N THR A 140 15.35 -1.76 14.55
CA THR A 140 16.48 -1.34 15.39
C THR A 140 16.32 0.11 15.89
N ALA A 141 15.81 1.00 15.04
CA ALA A 141 15.51 2.39 15.39
C ALA A 141 14.26 2.55 16.28
N GLY A 142 13.52 1.47 16.59
CA GLY A 142 12.32 1.51 17.42
C GLY A 142 11.09 2.10 16.74
N VAL A 143 11.12 2.29 15.42
CA VAL A 143 9.97 2.79 14.63
C VAL A 143 8.87 1.74 14.58
N TYR A 144 9.25 0.47 14.46
CA TYR A 144 8.32 -0.65 14.47
C TYR A 144 8.70 -1.70 15.53
N PRO A 145 7.72 -2.27 16.25
CA PRO A 145 7.95 -3.45 17.05
C PRO A 145 8.39 -4.63 16.17
N GLU A 146 9.40 -5.39 16.59
CA GLU A 146 9.91 -6.55 15.83
C GLU A 146 8.80 -7.52 15.37
N LYS A 147 7.80 -7.74 16.22
CA LYS A 147 6.64 -8.61 15.94
C LYS A 147 5.81 -8.22 14.71
N VAL A 148 5.87 -6.96 14.24
CA VAL A 148 5.11 -6.54 13.04
C VAL A 148 5.87 -6.79 11.73
N LEU A 149 7.17 -7.07 11.80
CA LEU A 149 8.02 -7.23 10.63
C LEU A 149 7.54 -8.37 9.72
N LEU A 150 7.16 -9.51 10.30
CA LEU A 150 6.62 -10.65 9.55
C LEU A 150 5.36 -10.29 8.78
N SER A 151 4.48 -9.46 9.37
CA SER A 151 3.25 -9.01 8.72
C SER A 151 3.53 -8.05 7.55
N ILE A 152 4.52 -7.16 7.70
CA ILE A 152 4.95 -6.25 6.63
C ILE A 152 5.54 -7.04 5.46
N LEU A 153 6.45 -7.98 5.75
CA LEU A 153 7.08 -8.85 4.76
C LEU A 153 6.04 -9.73 4.04
N ALA A 154 5.07 -10.28 4.78
CA ALA A 154 3.97 -11.04 4.18
C ALA A 154 3.13 -10.20 3.21
N GLY A 155 3.05 -8.89 3.41
CA GLY A 155 2.43 -7.94 2.48
C GLY A 155 3.20 -7.76 1.17
N CYS A 156 4.52 -7.96 1.16
CA CYS A 156 5.34 -7.82 -0.04
C CYS A 156 5.15 -8.99 -1.03
N GLU A 157 4.79 -10.17 -0.55
CA GLU A 157 4.58 -11.35 -1.42
C GLU A 157 3.48 -11.15 -2.48
N PRO A 158 2.24 -10.74 -2.15
CA PRO A 158 1.22 -10.50 -3.17
C PRO A 158 1.58 -9.36 -4.14
N LEU A 159 2.34 -8.37 -3.68
CA LEU A 159 2.88 -7.31 -4.52
C LEU A 159 3.81 -7.89 -5.60
N TRP A 160 4.80 -8.67 -5.19
CA TRP A 160 5.79 -9.27 -6.10
C TRP A 160 5.19 -10.31 -7.04
N GLN A 161 4.06 -10.91 -6.66
CA GLN A 161 3.30 -11.82 -7.52
C GLN A 161 2.34 -11.10 -8.49
N GLY A 162 2.32 -9.75 -8.51
CA GLY A 162 1.45 -8.96 -9.40
C GLY A 162 -0.04 -9.03 -9.06
N ARG A 163 -0.40 -9.52 -7.86
CA ARG A 163 -1.79 -9.62 -7.40
C ARG A 163 -2.41 -8.25 -7.11
N CYS A 164 -1.58 -7.22 -6.98
CA CYS A 164 -1.97 -5.86 -6.64
C CYS A 164 -2.15 -4.95 -7.87
N SER A 165 -2.20 -5.51 -9.07
CA SER A 165 -2.51 -4.80 -10.33
C SER A 165 -4.00 -4.48 -10.47
N LEU A 166 -4.35 -3.53 -11.34
CA LEU A 166 -5.74 -3.19 -11.67
C LEU A 166 -6.52 -4.38 -12.21
N THR A 167 -5.85 -5.25 -12.98
CA THR A 167 -6.48 -6.44 -13.56
C THR A 167 -6.91 -7.44 -12.47
N ARG A 168 -6.15 -7.54 -11.37
CA ARG A 168 -6.38 -8.51 -10.29
C ARG A 168 -7.15 -7.94 -9.11
N THR A 169 -6.93 -6.66 -8.80
CA THR A 169 -7.49 -5.95 -7.65
C THR A 169 -8.02 -4.58 -8.11
N PRO A 170 -9.08 -4.53 -8.94
CA PRO A 170 -9.67 -3.27 -9.39
C PRO A 170 -10.40 -2.57 -8.25
N THR A 171 -10.51 -1.24 -8.36
CA THR A 171 -11.38 -0.46 -7.47
C THR A 171 -12.83 -0.94 -7.58
N SER A 172 -13.50 -1.11 -6.43
CA SER A 172 -14.88 -1.54 -6.37
C SER A 172 -15.79 -0.64 -7.21
N LYS A 173 -16.69 -1.22 -8.01
CA LYS A 173 -17.59 -0.50 -8.92
C LYS A 173 -18.36 0.65 -8.26
N GLY A 174 -18.87 0.42 -7.04
CA GLY A 174 -19.58 1.46 -6.29
C GLY A 174 -18.74 2.72 -6.10
N VAL A 175 -17.45 2.58 -5.75
CA VAL A 175 -16.54 3.71 -5.60
C VAL A 175 -16.30 4.43 -6.92
N MET A 176 -16.20 3.69 -8.03
CA MET A 176 -16.03 4.28 -9.36
C MET A 176 -17.19 5.19 -9.78
N GLU A 177 -18.40 4.96 -9.24
CA GLU A 177 -19.59 5.77 -9.52
C GLU A 177 -19.57 7.13 -8.82
N PHE A 178 -19.01 7.21 -7.59
CA PHE A 178 -19.13 8.43 -6.76
C PHE A 178 -17.81 9.15 -6.47
N ALA A 179 -16.70 8.42 -6.34
CA ALA A 179 -15.39 8.99 -6.02
C ALA A 179 -14.27 8.12 -6.60
N PRO A 180 -14.13 8.04 -7.95
CA PRO A 180 -13.05 7.28 -8.56
C PRO A 180 -11.69 7.85 -8.16
N PRO A 181 -10.70 7.03 -7.78
CA PRO A 181 -9.32 7.47 -7.56
C PRO A 181 -8.75 8.11 -8.82
N LYS A 182 -8.04 9.24 -8.67
CA LYS A 182 -7.58 10.04 -9.82
C LYS A 182 -6.09 10.25 -9.87
N ARG A 183 -5.41 10.24 -8.72
CA ARG A 183 -4.00 10.62 -8.68
C ARG A 183 -3.11 9.44 -9.08
N THR A 184 -2.34 9.64 -10.15
CA THR A 184 -1.41 8.62 -10.64
C THR A 184 -0.11 8.62 -9.83
N VAL A 185 0.70 7.58 -10.04
CA VAL A 185 2.07 7.52 -9.51
C VAL A 185 2.93 8.68 -10.00
N VAL A 186 2.72 9.16 -11.24
CA VAL A 186 3.45 10.31 -11.80
C VAL A 186 3.08 11.59 -11.06
N ASP A 187 1.79 11.80 -10.81
CA ASP A 187 1.30 12.97 -10.08
C ASP A 187 1.78 12.96 -8.63
N ALA A 188 1.76 11.79 -7.99
CA ALA A 188 2.26 11.61 -6.62
C ALA A 188 3.77 11.88 -6.53
N LEU A 189 4.56 11.31 -7.44
CA LEU A 189 6.00 11.54 -7.49
C LEU A 189 6.32 13.03 -7.67
N LYS A 190 5.61 13.71 -8.59
CA LYS A 190 5.76 15.14 -8.82
C LYS A 190 5.52 15.94 -7.52
N ALA A 191 4.39 15.68 -6.85
CA ALA A 191 4.05 16.38 -5.62
C ALA A 191 5.10 16.18 -4.53
N MET A 192 5.59 14.95 -4.33
CA MET A 192 6.62 14.65 -3.32
C MET A 192 7.99 15.29 -3.63
N LEU A 193 8.28 15.60 -4.90
CA LEU A 193 9.49 16.31 -5.30
C LEU A 193 9.38 17.83 -5.07
N GLU A 194 8.15 18.37 -5.04
CA GLU A 194 7.86 19.79 -4.81
C GLU A 194 7.77 20.15 -3.31
N GLU A 195 7.70 19.15 -2.42
CA GLU A 195 7.84 19.28 -0.95
C GLU A 195 9.28 19.61 -0.52
#